data_AF-A0A1I8ABP3-F1
#
_entry.id   AF-A0A1I8ABP3-F1
#
_cell.length_a   1.000
_cell.length_b   1.000
_cell.length_c   1.000
_cell.angle_alpha   90.00
_cell.angle_beta   90.00
_cell.angle_gamma   90.00
#
_symmetry.space_group_name_H-M   'P 1'
#
loop_
_entity.id
_entity.type
_entity.pdbx_description
1 polymer ?
#
loop_
_entity_poly.entity_id
_entity_poly.type
_entity_poly.pdbx_seq_one_letter_code
_entity_poly.pdbx_strand_id
1 'polypeptide(L)'
;MLLMTVLPLLFLLLQAVRCQQFSTVECGDTKGCVLSPQGCQASECLRAFTYSRINSTTLEMELMARIPYATDGYVSVGFSRDTLMGDDTVTECASFNGGPYQGSLSYNPGKSNVILTAPQYVQEEILQTLEARYENGKLYCKLRQQIRPSGNLPANQVQSLDSSFYILMATGRTANNALEVHSLTRNSDDFPFSTAQPINLLQYPQREAALGDNSILMNNSLLGPVPSLGSLNTVPSAAIAAPESDYVFNLIKVHAILMVLAWMIFITISLLFTRYLRGNWPNTTILGLHLWFHVHRTLNIIAIGAMIAGFVCVFVARDWQWKGPKATQSQELNREWPSVHAMLGLLACVVAWAQPIGAIFRCDPHAKLRFIFHFLHGFFGFGSWVMAAAAIMITCVHFEPRFLNRDAALGLFIAFLCVIGLTMIGNEALMVHQWWQRRHTVVSSDMEMIQVNGKTHVTVSPENRKINRIRVLVVAFASLVSIGTAVAISAMIGTAKRPLQ
;
A
#
# COMPACT_ATOMS: atom_id res chain seq x y z
N MET A 1 2.11 -10.42 41.13
CA MET A 1 1.19 -9.26 41.05
C MET A 1 1.92 -7.93 40.86
N LEU A 2 3.10 -7.69 41.44
CA LEU A 2 3.87 -6.45 41.20
C LEU A 2 4.41 -6.29 39.75
N LEU A 3 4.65 -7.38 39.02
CA LEU A 3 5.21 -7.32 37.66
C LEU A 3 4.21 -6.89 36.57
N MET A 4 2.89 -6.97 36.86
CA MET A 4 1.82 -6.69 35.90
C MET A 4 1.33 -5.23 35.95
N THR A 5 1.76 -4.46 36.95
CA THR A 5 1.39 -3.04 37.10
C THR A 5 2.55 -2.10 36.77
N VAL A 6 3.80 -2.55 36.95
CA VAL A 6 5.00 -1.72 36.69
C VAL A 6 5.34 -1.62 35.21
N LEU A 7 5.16 -2.69 34.42
CA LEU A 7 5.40 -2.65 32.97
C LEU A 7 4.53 -1.63 32.21
N PRO A 8 3.20 -1.57 32.40
CA PRO A 8 2.38 -0.58 31.71
C PRO A 8 2.65 0.85 32.19
N LEU A 9 3.05 1.06 33.46
CA LEU A 9 3.44 2.38 33.96
C LEU A 9 4.79 2.83 33.39
N LEU A 10 5.76 1.92 33.24
CA LEU A 10 7.03 2.18 32.57
C LEU A 10 6.82 2.44 31.08
N PHE A 11 5.87 1.74 30.45
CA PHE A 11 5.48 1.97 29.06
C PHE A 11 4.79 3.34 28.87
N LEU A 12 3.99 3.78 29.84
CA LEU A 12 3.38 5.12 29.87
C LEU A 12 4.41 6.23 30.15
N LEU A 13 5.38 6.00 31.04
CA LEU A 13 6.49 6.92 31.30
C LEU A 13 7.47 7.00 30.11
N LEU A 14 7.69 5.91 29.38
CA LEU A 14 8.45 5.88 28.12
C LEU A 14 7.73 6.60 26.96
N GLN A 15 6.40 6.74 27.01
CA GLN A 15 5.64 7.55 26.06
C GLN A 15 5.72 9.06 26.36
N ALA A 16 6.01 9.44 27.60
CA ALA A 16 6.10 10.85 28.02
C ALA A 16 7.44 11.54 27.71
N VAL A 17 8.46 10.81 27.25
CA VAL A 17 9.76 11.36 26.80
C VAL A 17 9.91 11.29 25.26
N ARG A 18 8.80 11.37 24.52
CA ARG A 18 8.89 11.55 23.07
C ARG A 18 9.14 13.02 22.75
N CYS A 19 10.39 13.38 22.46
CA CYS A 19 10.69 14.57 21.66
C CYS A 19 9.86 14.47 20.36
N GLN A 20 9.04 15.46 20.06
CA GLN A 20 8.09 15.41 18.95
C GLN A 20 8.84 15.50 17.62
N GLN A 21 9.31 14.36 17.11
CA GLN A 21 9.98 14.25 15.83
C GLN A 21 9.05 14.69 14.69
N PHE A 22 9.63 15.28 13.63
CA PHE A 22 8.92 15.52 12.37
C PHE A 22 8.16 14.23 11.97
N SER A 23 6.84 14.31 11.84
CA SER A 23 6.00 13.15 11.60
C SER A 23 5.32 13.24 10.24
N THR A 24 5.46 12.18 9.46
CA THR A 24 4.78 12.03 8.16
C THR A 24 3.43 11.30 8.26
N VAL A 25 3.02 10.90 9.46
CA VAL A 25 1.81 10.08 9.68
C VAL A 25 0.54 10.77 9.19
N GLU A 26 0.48 12.09 9.36
CA GLU A 26 -0.68 12.93 9.04
C GLU A 26 -0.65 13.49 7.60
N CYS A 27 0.38 13.16 6.83
CA CYS A 27 0.55 13.63 5.46
C CYS A 27 -0.53 13.08 4.53
N GLY A 28 -1.22 13.97 3.82
CA GLY A 28 -2.29 13.60 2.89
C GLY A 28 -3.66 13.50 3.55
N ASP A 29 -3.74 13.58 4.88
CA ASP A 29 -4.98 13.55 5.65
C ASP A 29 -5.28 14.93 6.25
N THR A 30 -4.50 15.34 7.25
CA THR A 30 -4.69 16.61 7.99
C THR A 30 -3.66 17.67 7.65
N LYS A 31 -2.56 17.29 6.99
CA LYS A 31 -1.54 18.21 6.48
C LYS A 31 -0.99 17.76 5.13
N GLY A 32 -0.60 18.71 4.30
CA GLY A 32 0.16 18.44 3.09
C GLY A 32 1.64 18.30 3.39
N CYS A 33 2.34 17.50 2.60
CA CYS A 33 3.76 17.22 2.81
C CYS A 33 4.52 17.16 1.49
N VAL A 34 5.67 17.82 1.47
CA VAL A 34 6.63 17.82 0.38
C VAL A 34 7.93 17.26 0.95
N LEU A 35 8.33 16.08 0.47
CA LEU A 35 9.47 15.34 0.99
C LEU A 35 10.57 15.25 -0.08
N SER A 36 11.82 15.38 0.35
CA SER A 36 13.00 15.33 -0.52
C SER A 36 14.09 14.46 0.11
N PRO A 37 14.51 13.34 -0.54
CA PRO A 37 13.96 12.79 -1.79
C PRO A 37 12.49 12.40 -1.70
N GLN A 38 11.77 12.39 -2.82
CA GLN A 38 10.34 12.04 -2.81
C GLN A 38 10.14 10.63 -2.24
N GLY A 39 9.29 10.50 -1.22
CA GLY A 39 8.98 9.21 -0.58
C GLY A 39 9.90 8.82 0.58
N CYS A 40 10.88 9.65 0.97
CA CYS A 40 11.71 9.38 2.14
C CYS A 40 10.90 9.27 3.45
N GLN A 41 11.36 8.44 4.39
CA GLN A 41 10.81 8.43 5.74
C GLN A 41 11.29 9.67 6.52
N ALA A 42 10.49 10.16 7.48
CA ALA A 42 10.81 11.35 8.27
C ALA A 42 12.24 11.37 8.84
N SER A 43 12.74 10.23 9.31
CA SER A 43 14.09 10.06 9.85
C SER A 43 15.19 10.05 8.78
N GLU A 44 14.85 9.84 7.52
CA GLU A 44 15.79 9.63 6.40
C GLU A 44 15.72 10.73 5.34
N CYS A 45 14.68 11.57 5.36
CA CYS A 45 14.59 12.71 4.46
C CYS A 45 15.79 13.63 4.64
N LEU A 46 16.36 14.02 3.50
CA LEU A 46 17.30 15.13 3.45
C LEU A 46 16.57 16.39 3.85
N ARG A 47 15.35 16.59 3.33
CA ARG A 47 14.56 17.81 3.53
C ARG A 47 13.08 17.49 3.49
N ALA A 48 12.30 18.19 4.29
CA ALA A 48 10.87 18.00 4.34
C ALA A 48 10.15 19.28 4.72
N PHE A 49 8.99 19.48 4.10
CA PHE A 49 8.10 20.60 4.33
C PHE A 49 6.69 20.05 4.57
N THR A 50 6.01 20.49 5.61
CA THR A 50 4.58 20.23 5.79
C THR A 50 3.82 21.52 5.96
N TYR A 51 2.54 21.50 5.59
CA TYR A 51 1.65 22.65 5.71
C TYR A 51 0.24 22.20 6.05
N SER A 52 -0.43 22.92 6.93
CA SER A 52 -1.85 22.71 7.24
C SER A 52 -2.48 24.02 7.65
N ARG A 53 -3.75 24.22 7.28
CA ARG A 53 -4.48 25.42 7.66
C ARG A 53 -4.98 25.26 9.10
N ILE A 54 -4.60 26.16 10.00
CA ILE A 54 -5.09 26.13 11.39
C ILE A 54 -6.43 26.83 11.50
N ASN A 55 -6.62 27.93 10.76
CA ASN A 55 -7.84 28.74 10.72
C ASN A 55 -7.94 29.50 9.39
N SER A 56 -8.93 30.39 9.23
CA SER A 56 -9.14 31.09 7.97
C SER A 56 -7.96 31.98 7.53
N THR A 57 -7.07 32.37 8.44
CA THR A 57 -6.00 33.35 8.20
C THR A 57 -4.58 32.79 8.36
N THR A 58 -4.40 31.60 8.94
CA THR A 58 -3.09 31.11 9.40
C THR A 58 -2.77 29.70 8.89
N LEU A 59 -1.53 29.54 8.42
CA LEU A 59 -0.92 28.28 8.00
C LEU A 59 0.09 27.81 9.06
N GLU A 60 -0.04 26.57 9.54
CA GLU A 60 1.04 25.90 10.29
C GLU A 60 1.96 25.20 9.31
N MET A 61 3.26 25.38 9.49
CA MET A 61 4.28 24.76 8.65
C MET A 61 5.35 24.08 9.49
N GLU A 62 5.87 22.98 8.99
CA GLU A 62 7.04 22.31 9.57
C GLU A 62 8.11 22.18 8.50
N LEU A 63 9.31 22.66 8.80
CA LEU A 63 10.49 22.53 7.95
C LEU A 63 11.49 21.61 8.64
N MET A 64 12.06 20.68 7.90
CA MET A 64 13.12 19.80 8.38
C MET A 64 14.20 19.66 7.33
N ALA A 65 15.46 19.68 7.76
CA ALA A 65 16.60 19.39 6.90
C ALA A 65 17.71 18.67 7.64
N ARG A 66 18.41 17.79 6.94
CA ARG A 66 19.71 17.27 7.35
C ARG A 66 20.76 18.32 6.99
N ILE A 67 21.44 18.87 8.01
CA ILE A 67 22.52 19.84 7.82
C ILE A 67 23.73 19.44 8.67
N PRO A 68 24.95 19.56 8.14
CA PRO A 68 26.17 19.20 8.88
C PRO A 68 26.57 20.27 9.91
N TYR A 69 25.88 21.42 9.93
CA TYR A 69 26.16 22.56 10.79
C TYR A 69 25.21 22.57 11.97
N ALA A 70 25.75 22.49 13.20
CA ALA A 70 24.94 22.55 14.43
C ALA A 70 24.47 23.97 14.76
N THR A 71 25.21 24.95 14.26
CA THR A 71 24.87 26.38 14.22
C THR A 71 25.22 26.89 12.83
N ASP A 72 24.72 28.07 12.43
CA ASP A 72 25.10 28.71 11.16
C ASP A 72 24.67 27.94 9.90
N GLY A 73 23.46 27.39 9.93
CA GLY A 73 22.84 26.73 8.78
C GLY A 73 21.40 27.17 8.58
N TYR A 74 20.77 26.68 7.52
CA TYR A 74 19.38 26.98 7.22
C TYR A 74 18.62 25.87 6.50
N VAL A 75 17.29 25.94 6.62
CA VAL A 75 16.32 25.27 5.75
C VAL A 75 15.30 26.29 5.28
N SER A 76 14.95 26.27 4.01
CA SER A 76 14.01 27.24 3.43
C SER A 76 13.05 26.62 2.42
N VAL A 77 11.90 27.28 2.30
CA VAL A 77 10.82 26.97 1.36
C VAL A 77 10.45 28.24 0.60
N GLY A 78 10.66 28.23 -0.71
CA GLY A 78 10.22 29.26 -1.64
C GLY A 78 8.88 28.89 -2.29
N PHE A 79 8.00 29.88 -2.38
CA PHE A 79 6.69 29.78 -3.01
C PHE A 79 6.74 30.42 -4.39
N SER A 80 6.89 29.60 -5.42
CA SER A 80 7.16 30.04 -6.78
C SER A 80 5.99 29.84 -7.74
N ARG A 81 5.97 30.61 -8.82
CA ARG A 81 5.02 30.45 -9.94
C ARG A 81 5.53 29.50 -11.02
N ASP A 82 6.80 29.10 -10.95
CA ASP A 82 7.40 28.11 -11.83
C ASP A 82 8.40 27.22 -11.06
N THR A 83 9.15 26.36 -11.77
CA THR A 83 10.08 25.40 -11.15
C THR A 83 11.48 25.98 -10.92
N LEU A 84 11.67 27.28 -11.12
CA LEU A 84 12.96 27.96 -11.07
C LEU A 84 12.95 29.06 -10.01
N MET A 85 14.05 29.18 -9.26
CA MET A 85 14.23 30.29 -8.32
C MET A 85 14.18 31.63 -9.05
N GLY A 86 13.30 32.54 -8.67
CA GLY A 86 13.17 33.84 -9.34
C GLY A 86 11.88 34.55 -8.97
N ASP A 87 12.00 35.61 -8.19
CA ASP A 87 10.90 36.43 -7.67
C ASP A 87 9.96 35.67 -6.72
N ASP A 88 10.56 34.86 -5.86
CA ASP A 88 9.86 34.02 -4.88
C ASP A 88 9.80 34.67 -3.50
N THR A 89 8.68 34.51 -2.82
CA THR A 89 8.62 34.70 -1.36
C THR A 89 9.14 33.43 -0.69
N VAL A 90 9.97 33.60 0.33
CA VAL A 90 10.65 32.51 1.03
C VAL A 90 10.36 32.57 2.52
N THR A 91 10.04 31.41 3.08
CA THR A 91 10.01 31.18 4.52
C THR A 91 11.16 30.27 4.89
N GLU A 92 11.98 30.68 5.84
CA GLU A 92 13.18 29.95 6.22
C GLU A 92 13.29 29.82 7.74
N CYS A 93 14.10 28.87 8.16
CA CYS A 93 14.57 28.76 9.54
C CYS A 93 16.09 28.71 9.51
N ALA A 94 16.73 29.70 10.13
CA ALA A 94 18.16 29.91 10.03
C ALA A 94 18.76 30.27 11.40
N SER A 95 20.05 29.99 11.56
CA SER A 95 20.87 30.42 12.68
C SER A 95 21.98 31.30 12.11
N PHE A 96 22.32 32.41 12.77
CA PHE A 96 23.39 33.31 12.32
C PHE A 96 24.37 33.58 13.46
N ASN A 97 25.67 33.54 13.16
CA ASN A 97 26.79 33.78 14.09
C ASN A 97 26.70 32.96 15.39
N GLY A 98 26.36 31.68 15.29
CA GLY A 98 26.20 30.81 16.46
C GLY A 98 24.91 31.03 17.26
N GLY A 99 24.01 31.90 16.81
CA GLY A 99 22.72 32.16 17.45
C GLY A 99 21.73 30.98 17.35
N PRO A 100 20.59 31.03 18.08
CA PRO A 100 19.56 30.01 17.98
C PRO A 100 18.92 30.00 16.58
N TYR A 101 18.39 28.84 16.17
CA TYR A 101 17.57 28.75 14.96
C TYR A 101 16.26 29.52 15.17
N GLN A 102 15.92 30.38 14.23
CA GLN A 102 14.69 31.15 14.24
C GLN A 102 14.10 31.23 12.83
N GLY A 103 12.77 31.22 12.76
CA GLY A 103 12.04 31.43 11.52
C GLY A 103 12.11 32.89 11.07
N SER A 104 12.39 33.11 9.80
CA SER A 104 12.40 34.43 9.15
C SER A 104 11.71 34.38 7.79
N LEU A 105 11.31 35.56 7.31
CA LEU A 105 10.85 35.75 5.94
C LEU A 105 11.97 36.37 5.11
N SER A 106 12.13 35.88 3.88
CA SER A 106 13.06 36.40 2.90
C SER A 106 12.42 36.36 1.52
N TYR A 107 13.08 36.90 0.51
CA TYR A 107 12.61 36.86 -0.87
C TYR A 107 13.77 36.74 -1.85
N ASN A 108 13.49 36.21 -3.04
CA ASN A 108 14.51 35.92 -4.03
C ASN A 108 14.42 36.84 -5.25
N PRO A 109 15.09 37.99 -5.30
CA PRO A 109 15.24 38.73 -6.54
C PRO A 109 16.21 37.96 -7.46
N GLY A 110 15.68 37.36 -8.51
CA GLY A 110 16.44 36.46 -9.39
C GLY A 110 17.01 35.25 -8.65
N LYS A 111 18.34 35.10 -8.62
CA LYS A 111 19.05 33.94 -8.02
C LYS A 111 19.76 34.28 -6.70
N SER A 112 19.43 35.42 -6.12
CA SER A 112 19.94 35.86 -4.81
C SER A 112 18.82 35.83 -3.78
N ASN A 113 19.16 35.75 -2.50
CA ASN A 113 18.19 35.85 -1.41
C ASN A 113 18.42 37.14 -0.61
N VAL A 114 17.33 37.77 -0.18
CA VAL A 114 17.33 38.97 0.67
C VAL A 114 16.39 38.75 1.85
N ILE A 115 16.93 38.84 3.07
CA ILE A 115 16.14 38.77 4.31
C ILE A 115 15.21 39.99 4.38
N LEU A 116 13.94 39.75 4.72
CA LEU A 116 12.95 40.82 4.84
C LEU A 116 13.38 41.81 5.93
N THR A 117 13.47 43.09 5.59
CA THR A 117 13.73 44.16 6.56
C THR A 117 12.40 44.80 6.95
N ALA A 118 11.89 44.45 8.13
CA ALA A 118 10.68 45.05 8.71
C ALA A 118 10.85 45.14 10.23
N PRO A 119 10.12 46.03 10.92
CA PRO A 119 10.14 46.07 12.38
C PRO A 119 9.80 44.70 12.97
N GLN A 120 10.51 44.28 14.02
CA GLN A 120 10.39 42.95 14.59
C GLN A 120 8.94 42.57 14.94
N TYR A 121 8.16 43.51 15.47
CA TYR A 121 6.74 43.29 15.80
C TYR A 121 5.89 42.95 14.57
N VAL A 122 6.20 43.50 13.40
CA VAL A 122 5.49 43.19 12.13
C VAL A 122 5.86 41.79 11.67
N GLN A 123 7.13 41.41 11.80
CA GLN A 123 7.59 40.07 11.42
C GLN A 123 7.00 38.99 12.33
N GLU A 124 6.95 39.23 13.65
CA GLU A 124 6.35 38.31 14.63
C GLU A 124 4.82 38.19 14.49
N GLU A 125 4.14 39.22 13.96
CA GLU A 125 2.72 39.15 13.65
C GLU A 125 2.45 38.27 12.40
N ILE A 126 3.35 38.31 11.41
CA ILE A 126 3.22 37.56 10.17
C ILE A 126 3.73 36.13 10.29
N LEU A 127 4.89 35.93 10.95
CA LEU A 127 5.57 34.64 11.10
C LEU A 127 5.99 34.43 12.56
N GLN A 128 5.52 33.34 13.15
CA GLN A 128 5.86 32.93 14.52
C GLN A 128 6.65 31.64 14.49
N THR A 129 7.77 31.62 15.20
CA THR A 129 8.52 30.39 15.48
C THR A 129 7.95 29.74 16.72
N LEU A 130 7.32 28.58 16.57
CA LEU A 130 6.77 27.82 17.69
C LEU A 130 7.82 26.90 18.32
N GLU A 131 8.63 26.30 17.47
CA GLU A 131 9.68 25.38 17.87
C GLU A 131 10.82 25.43 16.85
N ALA A 132 12.05 25.42 17.32
CA ALA A 132 13.23 25.27 16.50
C ALA A 132 14.27 24.48 17.29
N ARG A 133 14.80 23.41 16.69
CA ARG A 133 15.79 22.55 17.34
C ARG A 133 16.74 21.92 16.34
N TYR A 134 17.96 21.69 16.78
CA TYR A 134 18.96 20.91 16.06
C TYR A 134 19.32 19.68 16.89
N GLU A 135 19.04 18.49 16.33
CA GLU A 135 19.37 17.22 16.97
C GLU A 135 19.82 16.20 15.92
N ASN A 136 20.86 15.42 16.22
CA ASN A 136 21.33 14.31 15.38
C ASN A 136 21.58 14.69 13.90
N GLY A 137 22.17 15.86 13.64
CA GLY A 137 22.45 16.31 12.28
C GLY A 137 21.22 16.83 11.52
N LYS A 138 20.11 17.09 12.21
CA LYS A 138 18.87 17.59 11.61
C LYS A 138 18.39 18.86 12.29
N LEU A 139 18.10 19.86 11.47
CA LEU A 139 17.34 21.04 11.83
C LEU A 139 15.85 20.77 11.65
N TYR A 140 15.05 21.05 12.68
CA TYR A 140 13.60 21.05 12.61
C TYR A 140 13.08 22.40 13.11
N CYS A 141 12.12 22.97 12.36
CA CYS A 141 11.39 24.15 12.78
C CYS A 141 9.89 24.00 12.53
N LYS A 142 9.11 24.46 13.49
CA LYS A 142 7.66 24.56 13.40
C LYS A 142 7.25 26.03 13.45
N LEU A 143 6.57 26.47 12.41
CA LEU A 143 6.27 27.88 12.15
C LEU A 143 4.77 28.08 11.96
N ARG A 144 4.28 29.27 12.29
CA ARG A 144 2.94 29.75 11.90
C ARG A 144 3.06 31.00 11.06
N GLN A 145 2.46 31.00 9.89
CA GLN A 145 2.49 32.14 8.98
C GLN A 145 1.08 32.60 8.59
N GLN A 146 0.87 33.91 8.50
CA GLN A 146 -0.35 34.47 7.93
C GLN A 146 -0.46 34.13 6.44
N ILE A 147 -1.62 33.62 6.01
CA ILE A 147 -1.93 33.32 4.61
C ILE A 147 -1.94 34.61 3.79
N ARG A 148 -2.47 35.69 4.37
CA ARG A 148 -2.47 37.03 3.77
C ARG A 148 -1.76 37.96 4.76
N PRO A 149 -0.45 38.22 4.56
CA PRO A 149 0.32 39.07 5.45
C PRO A 149 -0.33 40.44 5.63
N SER A 150 -0.49 40.86 6.87
CA SER A 150 -0.94 42.20 7.24
C SER A 150 0.25 43.15 7.40
N GLY A 151 0.05 44.44 7.12
CA GLY A 151 1.11 45.45 7.06
C GLY A 151 1.44 45.85 5.62
N ASN A 152 1.88 47.09 5.41
CA ASN A 152 2.22 47.66 4.10
C ASN A 152 3.52 47.05 3.52
N LEU A 153 3.63 45.72 3.51
CA LEU A 153 4.74 45.02 2.90
C LEU A 153 4.55 44.97 1.38
N PRO A 154 5.60 45.22 0.59
CA PRO A 154 5.52 45.11 -0.85
C PRO A 154 5.16 43.67 -1.26
N ALA A 155 4.13 43.52 -2.11
CA ALA A 155 3.66 42.21 -2.57
C ALA A 155 4.72 41.43 -3.38
N ASN A 156 5.74 42.11 -3.92
CA ASN A 156 6.88 41.49 -4.59
C ASN A 156 7.94 40.94 -3.61
N GLN A 157 7.84 41.24 -2.32
CA GLN A 157 8.69 40.68 -1.26
C GLN A 157 7.96 39.56 -0.53
N VAL A 158 6.72 39.82 -0.09
CA VAL A 158 5.90 38.83 0.63
C VAL A 158 4.54 38.68 -0.06
N GLN A 159 4.34 37.56 -0.73
CA GLN A 159 3.11 37.21 -1.44
C GLN A 159 2.09 36.51 -0.51
N SER A 160 0.81 36.63 -0.85
CA SER A 160 -0.26 35.84 -0.22
C SER A 160 -0.14 34.36 -0.60
N LEU A 161 -0.34 33.48 0.37
CA LEU A 161 -0.26 32.02 0.23
C LEU A 161 -1.63 31.37 -0.10
N ASP A 162 -2.54 32.12 -0.73
CA ASP A 162 -3.90 31.68 -1.09
C ASP A 162 -4.04 31.17 -2.54
N SER A 163 -2.92 31.09 -3.25
CA SER A 163 -2.79 30.53 -4.59
C SER A 163 -2.03 29.20 -4.58
N SER A 164 -1.98 28.50 -5.72
CA SER A 164 -1.14 27.30 -5.87
C SER A 164 0.28 27.69 -6.26
N PHE A 165 1.28 27.09 -5.59
CA PHE A 165 2.70 27.42 -5.80
C PHE A 165 3.54 26.17 -6.07
N TYR A 166 4.53 26.27 -6.95
CA TYR A 166 5.63 25.32 -6.96
C TYR A 166 6.45 25.52 -5.68
N ILE A 167 6.74 24.41 -5.00
CA ILE A 167 7.46 24.45 -3.73
C ILE A 167 8.94 24.20 -4.00
N LEU A 168 9.75 25.23 -3.78
CA LEU A 168 11.19 25.20 -3.91
C LEU A 168 11.81 25.01 -2.53
N MET A 169 12.56 23.94 -2.28
CA MET A 169 13.27 23.75 -1.02
C MET A 169 14.77 23.98 -1.22
N ALA A 170 15.41 24.65 -0.26
CA ALA A 170 16.87 24.87 -0.21
C ALA A 170 17.40 24.70 1.22
N THR A 171 18.64 24.23 1.33
CA THR A 171 19.38 24.08 2.60
C THR A 171 20.82 24.45 2.36
N GLY A 172 21.51 24.89 3.42
CA GLY A 172 22.90 25.26 3.31
C GLY A 172 23.44 25.91 4.58
N ARG A 173 24.60 26.55 4.41
CA ARG A 173 25.28 27.30 5.46
C ARG A 173 24.83 28.76 5.46
N THR A 174 24.94 29.42 6.60
CA THR A 174 24.82 30.88 6.70
C THR A 174 26.19 31.50 6.99
N ALA A 175 26.46 32.67 6.43
CA ALA A 175 27.63 33.46 6.75
C ALA A 175 27.31 34.95 6.57
N ASN A 176 27.95 35.81 7.37
CA ASN A 176 27.80 37.27 7.27
C ASN A 176 26.33 37.75 7.35
N ASN A 177 25.53 37.16 8.24
CA ASN A 177 24.09 37.43 8.37
C ASN A 177 23.28 37.20 7.08
N ALA A 178 23.74 36.29 6.22
CA ALA A 178 23.06 35.92 4.98
C ALA A 178 23.10 34.40 4.77
N LEU A 179 22.19 33.91 3.93
CA LEU A 179 22.18 32.52 3.50
C LEU A 179 23.19 32.36 2.36
N GLU A 180 24.11 31.39 2.48
CA GLU A 180 25.01 31.06 1.39
C GLU A 180 24.26 30.32 0.27
N VAL A 181 24.86 30.29 -0.92
CA VAL A 181 24.30 29.58 -2.06
C VAL A 181 24.30 28.07 -1.76
N HIS A 182 23.13 27.43 -1.90
CA HIS A 182 23.00 25.97 -1.81
C HIS A 182 23.87 25.27 -2.87
N SER A 183 24.14 23.98 -2.72
CA SER A 183 24.97 23.26 -3.70
C SER A 183 24.37 23.28 -5.10
N LEU A 184 25.21 23.50 -6.11
CA LEU A 184 24.86 23.38 -7.54
C LEU A 184 25.16 21.99 -8.11
N THR A 185 25.83 21.14 -7.33
CA THR A 185 26.16 19.76 -7.70
C THR A 185 24.97 18.84 -7.46
N ARG A 186 24.44 18.20 -8.51
CA ARG A 186 23.23 17.34 -8.47
C ARG A 186 23.27 16.19 -7.47
N ASN A 187 24.45 15.71 -7.12
CA ASN A 187 24.64 14.56 -6.21
C ASN A 187 24.91 14.99 -4.76
N SER A 188 24.88 16.29 -4.47
CA SER A 188 25.04 16.79 -3.10
C SER A 188 23.72 16.74 -2.35
N ASP A 189 23.78 16.42 -1.05
CA ASP A 189 22.61 16.47 -0.16
C ASP A 189 21.99 17.87 -0.08
N ASP A 190 22.79 18.92 -0.34
CA ASP A 190 22.35 20.33 -0.37
C ASP A 190 21.84 20.78 -1.76
N PHE A 191 21.67 19.87 -2.71
CA PHE A 191 21.07 20.23 -4.01
C PHE A 191 19.57 20.60 -3.84
N PRO A 192 19.08 21.68 -4.47
CA PRO A 192 17.73 22.15 -4.29
C PRO A 192 16.70 21.21 -4.93
N PHE A 193 15.44 21.37 -4.58
CA PHE A 193 14.31 20.55 -5.03
C PHE A 193 13.21 21.50 -5.41
N SER A 194 12.55 21.18 -6.52
CA SER A 194 11.29 21.80 -6.92
C SER A 194 10.25 20.70 -7.02
N THR A 195 9.02 21.00 -6.61
CA THR A 195 7.89 20.16 -6.99
C THR A 195 7.71 20.21 -8.51
N ALA A 196 7.18 19.12 -9.08
CA ALA A 196 6.89 19.04 -10.51
C ALA A 196 5.59 19.77 -10.89
N GLN A 197 4.72 20.05 -9.91
CA GLN A 197 3.41 20.66 -10.07
C GLN A 197 3.17 21.67 -8.94
N PRO A 198 2.32 22.70 -9.17
CA PRO A 198 1.97 23.65 -8.14
C PRO A 198 1.03 23.01 -7.11
N ILE A 199 1.19 23.41 -5.85
CA ILE A 199 0.50 22.87 -4.69
C ILE A 199 -0.40 23.94 -4.09
N ASN A 200 -1.66 23.58 -3.82
CA ASN A 200 -2.59 24.42 -3.08
C ASN A 200 -2.35 24.26 -1.57
N LEU A 201 -1.81 25.29 -0.93
CA LEU A 201 -1.48 25.30 0.50
C LEU A 201 -2.72 25.30 1.40
N LEU A 202 -3.89 25.62 0.85
CA LEU A 202 -5.17 25.68 1.56
C LEU A 202 -5.99 24.39 1.42
N GLN A 203 -5.44 23.36 0.77
CA GLN A 203 -6.14 22.10 0.51
C GLN A 203 -6.55 21.35 1.78
N TYR A 204 -5.75 21.43 2.85
CA TYR A 204 -5.96 20.68 4.08
C TYR A 204 -6.68 21.56 5.13
N PRO A 205 -7.94 21.25 5.49
CA PRO A 205 -8.78 22.09 6.36
C PRO A 205 -8.41 22.00 7.85
N GLN A 206 -9.03 22.84 8.68
CA GLN A 206 -8.72 23.02 10.10
C GLN A 206 -8.65 21.70 10.87
N ARG A 207 -7.59 21.57 11.70
CA ARG A 207 -7.61 20.70 12.90
C ARG A 207 -8.68 21.21 13.86
N GLU A 208 -9.94 20.85 13.66
CA GLU A 208 -10.94 20.92 14.72
C GLU A 208 -10.93 19.64 15.54
N ALA A 209 -10.79 19.84 16.85
CA ALA A 209 -10.71 18.82 17.86
C ALA A 209 -11.91 17.87 17.79
N ALA A 210 -11.63 16.58 17.77
CA ALA A 210 -12.59 15.56 18.15
C ALA A 210 -12.95 15.74 19.64
N LEU A 211 -13.94 16.59 19.91
CA LEU A 211 -14.71 16.59 21.14
C LEU A 211 -16.16 16.82 20.73
N GLY A 212 -16.96 15.78 20.99
CA GLY A 212 -18.27 15.62 20.38
C GLY A 212 -19.26 16.70 20.76
N ASP A 213 -20.20 16.93 19.85
CA ASP A 213 -21.56 17.20 20.26
C ASP A 213 -22.54 16.52 19.29
N ASN A 214 -23.43 15.72 19.87
CA ASN A 214 -24.58 15.16 19.21
C ASN A 214 -25.66 16.23 19.21
N SER A 215 -25.78 17.00 18.13
CA SER A 215 -27.01 17.73 17.88
C SER A 215 -27.36 17.71 16.40
N ILE A 216 -28.28 16.80 16.10
CA ILE A 216 -29.25 16.88 15.01
C ILE A 216 -29.80 18.31 14.97
N LEU A 217 -29.61 19.01 13.86
CA LEU A 217 -30.59 19.99 13.38
C LEU A 217 -30.57 19.95 11.85
N MET A 218 -31.59 19.29 11.32
CA MET A 218 -32.09 19.56 9.98
C MET A 218 -32.34 21.07 9.86
N ASN A 219 -31.93 21.67 8.75
CA ASN A 219 -32.79 22.59 8.02
C ASN A 219 -32.35 22.73 6.57
N ASN A 220 -33.34 22.54 5.70
CA ASN A 220 -33.33 22.84 4.29
C ASN A 220 -33.26 24.35 4.05
N SER A 221 -33.00 24.68 2.77
CA SER A 221 -33.17 25.97 2.07
C SER A 221 -31.96 26.91 2.08
N LEU A 222 -31.28 26.98 0.93
CA LEU A 222 -31.41 28.12 0.01
C LEU A 222 -30.75 27.79 -1.34
N LEU A 223 -31.59 27.77 -2.38
CA LEU A 223 -31.22 27.78 -3.79
C LEU A 223 -30.58 29.13 -4.14
N GLY A 224 -29.40 29.10 -4.75
CA GLY A 224 -28.78 30.22 -5.46
C GLY A 224 -28.20 29.72 -6.78
N PRO A 225 -28.28 30.49 -7.88
CA PRO A 225 -28.07 29.99 -9.23
C PRO A 225 -26.60 29.70 -9.54
N VAL A 226 -26.37 28.54 -10.15
CA VAL A 226 -25.08 28.10 -10.73
C VAL A 226 -24.78 28.96 -11.97
N PRO A 227 -23.62 29.65 -12.05
CA PRO A 227 -23.16 30.21 -13.31
C PRO A 227 -22.59 29.08 -14.18
N SER A 228 -23.08 28.98 -15.40
CA SER A 228 -22.62 28.09 -16.46
C SER A 228 -21.13 28.32 -16.76
N LEU A 229 -20.28 27.34 -16.43
CA LEU A 229 -18.91 27.30 -16.90
C LEU A 229 -18.85 26.63 -18.28
N GLY A 230 -18.52 27.42 -19.29
CA GLY A 230 -18.36 26.96 -20.66
C GLY A 230 -17.22 25.95 -20.81
N SER A 231 -17.46 24.99 -21.71
CA SER A 231 -16.48 24.37 -22.61
C SER A 231 -15.03 24.33 -22.13
N LEU A 232 -14.69 23.35 -21.28
CA LEU A 232 -13.29 22.97 -21.07
C LEU A 232 -12.86 22.10 -22.26
N ASN A 233 -12.02 22.68 -23.12
CA ASN A 233 -11.32 21.95 -24.17
C ASN A 233 -10.52 20.80 -23.56
N THR A 234 -10.74 19.60 -24.08
CA THR A 234 -9.91 18.41 -23.85
C THR A 234 -8.48 18.68 -24.33
N VAL A 235 -7.51 18.73 -23.41
CA VAL A 235 -6.08 18.63 -23.73
C VAL A 235 -5.56 17.30 -23.17
N PRO A 236 -4.80 16.50 -23.95
CA PRO A 236 -4.50 15.11 -23.60
C PRO A 236 -3.62 14.99 -22.36
N SER A 237 -3.99 14.09 -21.45
CA SER A 237 -3.12 13.62 -20.36
C SER A 237 -1.95 12.82 -20.93
N ALA A 238 -0.76 13.42 -20.93
CA ALA A 238 0.50 12.70 -20.99
C ALA A 238 1.52 13.42 -20.10
N ALA A 239 1.27 13.39 -18.78
CA ALA A 239 2.25 13.79 -17.79
C ALA A 239 3.31 12.69 -17.67
N ILE A 240 4.54 12.99 -18.05
CA ILE A 240 5.69 12.09 -17.97
C ILE A 240 6.05 11.91 -16.49
N ALA A 241 5.74 10.74 -15.93
CA ALA A 241 6.11 10.36 -14.57
C ALA A 241 7.64 10.27 -14.42
N ALA A 242 8.17 10.76 -13.30
CA ALA A 242 9.57 10.52 -12.91
C ALA A 242 9.85 9.00 -12.85
N PRO A 243 11.06 8.55 -13.23
CA PRO A 243 11.34 7.13 -13.38
C PRO A 243 11.25 6.39 -12.03
N GLU A 244 10.44 5.34 -11.97
CA GLU A 244 10.35 4.37 -10.86
C GLU A 244 11.79 3.90 -10.51
N SER A 245 12.16 3.68 -9.23
CA SER A 245 13.53 3.22 -8.86
C SER A 245 13.70 1.70 -9.06
N ASP A 246 14.91 1.22 -9.41
CA ASP A 246 15.14 -0.19 -9.80
C ASP A 246 14.72 -1.16 -8.70
N TYR A 247 14.93 -0.72 -7.46
CA TYR A 247 14.47 -1.38 -6.26
C TYR A 247 12.95 -1.60 -6.25
N VAL A 248 12.15 -0.53 -6.42
CA VAL A 248 10.69 -0.60 -6.39
C VAL A 248 10.16 -1.50 -7.50
N PHE A 249 10.69 -1.36 -8.71
CA PHE A 249 10.27 -2.18 -9.84
C PHE A 249 10.57 -3.66 -9.64
N ASN A 250 11.75 -4.00 -9.13
CA ASN A 250 12.13 -5.38 -8.84
C ASN A 250 11.29 -5.97 -7.70
N LEU A 251 10.98 -5.18 -6.67
CA LEU A 251 10.19 -5.67 -5.54
C LEU A 251 8.73 -5.95 -5.94
N ILE A 252 8.16 -5.16 -6.85
CA ILE A 252 6.84 -5.44 -7.42
C ILE A 252 6.87 -6.68 -8.32
N LYS A 253 7.95 -6.93 -9.07
CA LYS A 253 8.11 -8.20 -9.80
C LYS A 253 8.11 -9.40 -8.86
N VAL A 254 8.88 -9.32 -7.78
CA VAL A 254 8.94 -10.40 -6.78
C VAL A 254 7.57 -10.64 -6.16
N HIS A 255 6.86 -9.57 -5.78
CA HIS A 255 5.46 -9.67 -5.34
C HIS A 255 4.59 -10.44 -6.36
N ALA A 256 4.60 -10.01 -7.62
CA ALA A 256 3.75 -10.61 -8.65
C ALA A 256 4.09 -12.09 -8.89
N ILE A 257 5.37 -12.44 -8.94
CA ILE A 257 5.83 -13.83 -9.09
C ILE A 257 5.39 -14.68 -7.90
N LEU A 258 5.60 -14.21 -6.67
CA LEU A 258 5.20 -14.94 -5.47
C LEU A 258 3.68 -15.16 -5.40
N MET A 259 2.89 -14.16 -5.79
CA MET A 259 1.43 -14.27 -5.85
C MET A 259 0.98 -15.26 -6.92
N VAL A 260 1.57 -15.22 -8.12
CA VAL A 260 1.30 -16.20 -9.19
C VAL A 260 1.61 -17.62 -8.73
N LEU A 261 2.79 -17.86 -8.16
CA LEU A 261 3.17 -19.19 -7.67
C LEU A 261 2.27 -19.68 -6.52
N ALA A 262 1.96 -18.80 -5.56
CA ALA A 262 1.09 -19.14 -4.43
C ALA A 262 -0.31 -19.56 -4.90
N TRP A 263 -0.97 -18.73 -5.71
CA TRP A 263 -2.36 -18.94 -6.08
C TRP A 263 -2.52 -19.93 -7.22
N MET A 264 -1.74 -19.81 -8.29
CA MET A 264 -1.92 -20.65 -9.48
C MET A 264 -1.38 -22.08 -9.27
N ILE A 265 -0.33 -22.27 -8.47
CA ILE A 265 0.26 -23.60 -8.22
C ILE A 265 -0.22 -24.15 -6.89
N PHE A 266 0.26 -23.60 -5.78
CA PHE A 266 0.14 -24.26 -4.48
C PHE A 266 -1.31 -24.35 -3.98
N ILE A 267 -2.05 -23.24 -4.01
CA ILE A 267 -3.48 -23.25 -3.60
C ILE A 267 -4.31 -24.08 -4.58
N THR A 268 -4.13 -23.89 -5.89
CA THR A 268 -4.94 -24.58 -6.91
C THR A 268 -4.76 -26.10 -6.84
N ILE A 269 -3.52 -26.59 -6.77
CA ILE A 269 -3.24 -28.03 -6.66
C ILE A 269 -3.78 -28.56 -5.33
N SER A 270 -3.59 -27.83 -4.22
CA SER A 270 -4.13 -28.22 -2.92
C SER A 270 -5.65 -28.37 -2.93
N LEU A 271 -6.34 -27.44 -3.59
CA LEU A 271 -7.80 -27.43 -3.72
C LEU A 271 -8.29 -28.62 -4.56
N LEU A 272 -7.69 -28.85 -5.73
CA LEU A 272 -8.07 -29.98 -6.60
C LEU A 272 -7.79 -31.32 -5.90
N PHE A 273 -6.66 -31.44 -5.21
CA PHE A 273 -6.29 -32.66 -4.50
C PHE A 273 -7.27 -32.97 -3.37
N THR A 274 -7.59 -31.98 -2.54
CA THR A 274 -8.53 -32.19 -1.41
C THR A 274 -9.95 -32.43 -1.83
N ARG A 275 -10.40 -31.79 -2.90
CA ARG A 275 -11.78 -31.93 -3.36
C ARG A 275 -12.00 -33.24 -4.11
N TYR A 276 -11.07 -33.63 -4.97
CA TYR A 276 -11.30 -34.73 -5.93
C TYR A 276 -10.47 -35.98 -5.66
N LEU A 277 -9.33 -35.87 -4.98
CA LEU A 277 -8.39 -36.99 -4.76
C LEU A 277 -8.32 -37.48 -3.31
N ARG A 278 -9.10 -36.89 -2.38
CA ARG A 278 -9.10 -37.23 -0.94
C ARG A 278 -9.29 -38.73 -0.67
N GLY A 279 -10.12 -39.41 -1.45
CA GLY A 279 -10.47 -40.82 -1.28
C GLY A 279 -9.62 -41.81 -2.08
N ASN A 280 -8.61 -41.34 -2.84
CA ASN A 280 -7.91 -42.18 -3.81
C ASN A 280 -6.90 -43.15 -3.17
N TRP A 281 -6.38 -42.80 -2.00
CA TRP A 281 -5.41 -43.60 -1.25
C TRP A 281 -5.85 -43.77 0.22
N PRO A 282 -6.94 -44.51 0.48
CA PRO A 282 -7.52 -44.61 1.83
C PRO A 282 -6.58 -45.31 2.82
N ASN A 283 -5.77 -46.25 2.34
CA ASN A 283 -4.86 -47.05 3.17
C ASN A 283 -3.46 -46.41 3.34
N THR A 284 -3.17 -45.31 2.62
CA THR A 284 -1.86 -44.67 2.70
C THR A 284 -1.87 -43.62 3.80
N THR A 285 -1.20 -43.96 4.92
CA THR A 285 -0.94 -43.03 6.02
C THR A 285 0.57 -42.83 6.16
N ILE A 286 0.96 -41.59 6.43
CA ILE A 286 2.35 -41.20 6.70
C ILE A 286 2.32 -40.55 8.09
N LEU A 287 3.13 -41.05 9.03
CA LEU A 287 3.14 -40.56 10.41
C LEU A 287 1.74 -40.51 11.05
N GLY A 288 0.90 -41.53 10.80
CA GLY A 288 -0.44 -41.65 11.36
C GLY A 288 -1.51 -40.72 10.75
N LEU A 289 -1.18 -39.91 9.75
CA LEU A 289 -2.13 -39.04 9.04
C LEU A 289 -2.29 -39.47 7.58
N HIS A 290 -3.48 -39.30 7.01
CA HIS A 290 -3.75 -39.65 5.62
C HIS A 290 -2.95 -38.80 4.64
N LEU A 291 -2.52 -39.42 3.52
CA LEU A 291 -1.74 -38.76 2.46
C LEU A 291 -2.35 -37.44 1.99
N TRP A 292 -3.66 -37.41 1.74
CA TRP A 292 -4.34 -36.19 1.26
C TRP A 292 -4.21 -35.01 2.21
N PHE A 293 -4.17 -35.28 3.53
CA PHE A 293 -4.08 -34.23 4.53
C PHE A 293 -2.68 -33.63 4.57
N HIS A 294 -1.64 -34.46 4.38
CA HIS A 294 -0.27 -33.96 4.24
C HIS A 294 -0.11 -33.11 3.00
N VAL A 295 -0.58 -33.59 1.84
CA VAL A 295 -0.49 -32.83 0.58
C VAL A 295 -1.20 -31.48 0.72
N HIS A 296 -2.42 -31.47 1.24
CA HIS A 296 -3.18 -30.25 1.48
C HIS A 296 -2.47 -29.27 2.41
N ARG A 297 -2.03 -29.75 3.58
CA ARG A 297 -1.40 -28.92 4.60
C ARG A 297 -0.09 -28.34 4.10
N THR A 298 0.77 -29.16 3.53
CA THR A 298 2.10 -28.74 3.06
C THR A 298 1.98 -27.70 1.94
N LEU A 299 1.13 -27.95 0.93
CA LEU A 299 0.93 -26.99 -0.16
C LEU A 299 0.37 -25.66 0.34
N ASN A 300 -0.63 -25.67 1.25
CA ASN A 300 -1.18 -24.43 1.80
C ASN A 300 -0.17 -23.66 2.68
N ILE A 301 0.66 -24.34 3.47
CA ILE A 301 1.69 -23.66 4.28
C ILE A 301 2.72 -22.97 3.39
N ILE A 302 3.19 -23.66 2.34
CA ILE A 302 4.11 -23.07 1.35
C ILE A 302 3.44 -21.87 0.66
N ALA A 303 2.17 -22.01 0.25
CA ALA A 303 1.42 -20.93 -0.37
C ALA A 303 1.30 -19.71 0.54
N ILE A 304 0.94 -19.89 1.82
CA ILE A 304 0.80 -18.81 2.80
C ILE A 304 2.14 -18.10 3.01
N GLY A 305 3.25 -18.84 3.12
CA GLY A 305 4.58 -18.25 3.22
C GLY A 305 4.92 -17.37 2.01
N ALA A 306 4.64 -17.85 0.80
CA ALA A 306 4.82 -17.09 -0.43
C ALA A 306 3.90 -15.85 -0.50
N MET A 307 2.63 -15.97 -0.07
CA MET A 307 1.69 -14.85 0.01
C MET A 307 2.18 -13.77 0.98
N ILE A 308 2.61 -14.14 2.18
CA ILE A 308 3.11 -13.19 3.18
C ILE A 308 4.35 -12.48 2.63
N ALA A 309 5.31 -13.21 2.07
CA ALA A 309 6.50 -12.62 1.47
C ALA A 309 6.14 -11.67 0.31
N GLY A 310 5.24 -12.10 -0.59
CA GLY A 310 4.77 -11.25 -1.68
C GLY A 310 4.03 -10.00 -1.18
N PHE A 311 3.22 -10.13 -0.13
CA PHE A 311 2.50 -9.01 0.47
C PHE A 311 3.46 -8.00 1.09
N VAL A 312 4.49 -8.47 1.81
CA VAL A 312 5.57 -7.63 2.33
C VAL A 312 6.30 -6.92 1.19
N CYS A 313 6.64 -7.61 0.10
CA CYS A 313 7.29 -7.01 -1.06
C CYS A 313 6.50 -5.82 -1.63
N VAL A 314 5.19 -5.96 -1.86
CA VAL A 314 4.40 -4.85 -2.41
C VAL A 314 4.21 -3.72 -1.41
N PHE A 315 4.06 -4.00 -0.12
CA PHE A 315 3.96 -2.95 0.88
C PHE A 315 5.26 -2.16 0.99
N VAL A 316 6.40 -2.84 1.05
CA VAL A 316 7.71 -2.18 1.04
C VAL A 316 7.92 -1.40 -0.26
N ALA A 317 7.50 -1.93 -1.41
CA ALA A 317 7.62 -1.23 -2.70
C ALA A 317 6.72 0.02 -2.81
N ARG A 318 5.70 0.11 -1.94
CA ARG A 318 4.75 1.21 -1.87
C ARG A 318 4.90 2.02 -0.59
N ASP A 319 6.04 1.92 0.08
CA ASP A 319 6.37 2.65 1.32
C ASP A 319 5.29 2.48 2.40
N TRP A 320 4.77 1.25 2.52
CA TRP A 320 3.68 0.84 3.41
C TRP A 320 2.35 1.59 3.21
N GLN A 321 2.20 2.30 2.09
CA GLN A 321 0.96 3.01 1.76
C GLN A 321 -0.08 2.08 1.15
N TRP A 322 -1.28 2.11 1.72
CA TRP A 322 -2.46 1.49 1.12
C TRP A 322 -2.88 2.21 -0.16
N LYS A 323 -2.92 1.47 -1.28
CA LYS A 323 -3.36 1.94 -2.61
C LYS A 323 -4.75 1.42 -3.01
N GLY A 324 -5.44 0.70 -2.13
CA GLY A 324 -6.82 0.28 -2.35
C GLY A 324 -7.85 1.34 -1.93
N PRO A 325 -9.14 0.97 -1.86
CA PRO A 325 -10.21 1.90 -1.57
C PRO A 325 -10.07 2.52 -0.18
N LYS A 326 -10.42 3.81 -0.06
CA LYS A 326 -10.44 4.58 1.20
C LYS A 326 -11.78 5.29 1.37
N ALA A 327 -12.24 5.41 2.61
CA ALA A 327 -13.48 6.11 2.94
C ALA A 327 -13.41 7.62 2.62
N THR A 328 -12.20 8.19 2.64
CA THR A 328 -11.91 9.61 2.39
C THR A 328 -11.67 9.94 0.91
N GLN A 329 -11.65 8.94 0.03
CA GLN A 329 -11.33 9.06 -1.39
C GLN A 329 -12.60 9.04 -2.25
N SER A 330 -12.59 9.73 -3.39
CA SER A 330 -13.75 9.79 -4.29
C SER A 330 -14.13 8.40 -4.82
N GLN A 331 -15.40 8.24 -5.20
CA GLN A 331 -15.90 6.96 -5.68
C GLN A 331 -15.21 6.53 -6.99
N GLU A 332 -14.82 7.48 -7.83
CA GLU A 332 -14.11 7.26 -9.09
C GLU A 332 -12.73 6.66 -8.83
N LEU A 333 -11.94 7.28 -7.96
CA LEU A 333 -10.61 6.80 -7.61
C LEU A 333 -10.67 5.42 -6.90
N ASN A 334 -11.69 5.19 -6.05
CA ASN A 334 -11.89 3.90 -5.40
C ASN A 334 -12.19 2.76 -6.40
N ARG A 335 -12.79 3.08 -7.55
CA ARG A 335 -13.15 2.14 -8.62
C ARG A 335 -12.03 1.89 -9.63
N GLU A 336 -10.91 2.60 -9.54
CA GLU A 336 -9.77 2.35 -10.43
C GLU A 336 -9.21 0.94 -10.26
N TRP A 337 -8.73 0.36 -11.37
CA TRP A 337 -8.24 -1.02 -11.41
C TRP A 337 -7.13 -1.33 -10.39
N PRO A 338 -6.14 -0.46 -10.13
CA PRO A 338 -5.16 -0.69 -9.09
C PRO A 338 -5.77 -0.76 -7.68
N SER A 339 -6.78 0.07 -7.42
CA SER A 339 -7.50 0.10 -6.15
C SER A 339 -8.31 -1.19 -5.95
N VAL A 340 -9.08 -1.60 -6.96
CA VAL A 340 -9.86 -2.85 -6.93
C VAL A 340 -8.96 -4.08 -6.80
N HIS A 341 -7.83 -4.12 -7.51
CA HIS A 341 -6.83 -5.17 -7.37
C HIS A 341 -6.32 -5.29 -5.93
N ALA A 342 -5.93 -4.17 -5.31
CA ALA A 342 -5.43 -4.16 -3.93
C ALA A 342 -6.47 -4.66 -2.93
N MET A 343 -7.74 -4.26 -3.09
CA MET A 343 -8.85 -4.74 -2.27
C MET A 343 -9.06 -6.25 -2.38
N LEU A 344 -9.23 -6.75 -3.61
CA LEU A 344 -9.48 -8.18 -3.85
C LEU A 344 -8.30 -9.04 -3.39
N GLY A 345 -7.07 -8.60 -3.64
CA GLY A 345 -5.84 -9.28 -3.21
C GLY A 345 -5.72 -9.36 -1.69
N LEU A 346 -5.99 -8.26 -0.97
CA LEU A 346 -5.97 -8.26 0.50
C LEU A 346 -7.06 -9.17 1.08
N LEU A 347 -8.31 -9.07 0.58
CA LEU A 347 -9.41 -9.92 1.04
C LEU A 347 -9.10 -11.40 0.82
N ALA A 348 -8.57 -11.77 -0.35
CA ALA A 348 -8.14 -13.14 -0.63
C ALA A 348 -7.06 -13.62 0.36
N CYS A 349 -6.03 -12.80 0.62
CA CYS A 349 -4.95 -13.15 1.54
C CYS A 349 -5.43 -13.30 2.98
N VAL A 350 -6.23 -12.35 3.49
CA VAL A 350 -6.76 -12.41 4.86
C VAL A 350 -7.62 -13.66 5.06
N VAL A 351 -8.50 -13.96 4.10
CA VAL A 351 -9.34 -15.17 4.18
C VAL A 351 -8.48 -16.43 4.15
N ALA A 352 -7.44 -16.48 3.32
CA ALA A 352 -6.52 -17.62 3.25
C ALA A 352 -5.70 -17.80 4.53
N TRP A 353 -5.18 -16.72 5.12
CA TRP A 353 -4.42 -16.75 6.39
C TRP A 353 -5.27 -17.14 7.59
N ALA A 354 -6.58 -16.84 7.56
CA ALA A 354 -7.51 -17.27 8.60
C ALA A 354 -7.85 -18.76 8.53
N GLN A 355 -7.70 -19.43 7.36
CA GLN A 355 -8.11 -20.83 7.20
C GLN A 355 -7.39 -21.81 8.15
N PRO A 356 -6.04 -21.76 8.33
CA PRO A 356 -5.36 -22.65 9.27
C PRO A 356 -5.79 -22.43 10.72
N ILE A 357 -6.04 -21.16 11.11
CA ILE A 357 -6.53 -20.82 12.46
C ILE A 357 -7.90 -21.45 12.69
N GLY A 358 -8.82 -21.30 11.72
CA GLY A 358 -10.12 -21.96 11.76
C GLY A 358 -10.02 -23.49 11.82
N ALA A 359 -9.00 -24.08 11.16
CA ALA A 359 -8.78 -25.52 11.17
C ALA A 359 -8.28 -26.08 12.52
N ILE A 360 -7.69 -25.24 13.38
CA ILE A 360 -7.33 -25.62 14.76
C ILE A 360 -8.59 -25.86 15.59
N PHE A 361 -9.60 -25.03 15.41
CA PHE A 361 -10.89 -25.13 16.11
C PHE A 361 -11.84 -26.18 15.49
N ARG A 362 -11.34 -27.06 14.61
CA ARG A 362 -12.20 -28.10 14.02
C ARG A 362 -12.66 -29.08 15.09
N CYS A 363 -13.95 -29.41 15.06
CA CYS A 363 -14.53 -30.40 15.96
C CYS A 363 -14.05 -31.84 15.65
N ASP A 364 -14.26 -32.74 16.62
CA ASP A 364 -14.04 -34.17 16.48
C ASP A 364 -14.75 -34.76 15.24
N PRO A 365 -14.19 -35.81 14.60
CA PRO A 365 -14.79 -36.42 13.44
C PRO A 365 -16.26 -36.81 13.53
N HIS A 366 -16.76 -37.15 14.71
CA HIS A 366 -18.13 -37.60 14.97
C HIS A 366 -19.04 -36.51 15.55
N ALA A 367 -18.55 -35.27 15.69
CA ALA A 367 -19.33 -34.17 16.25
C ALA A 367 -20.44 -33.69 15.31
N LYS A 368 -21.64 -33.41 15.86
CA LYS A 368 -22.82 -32.95 15.12
C LYS A 368 -22.60 -31.64 14.35
N LEU A 369 -21.78 -30.72 14.88
CA LEU A 369 -21.51 -29.41 14.27
C LEU A 369 -20.41 -29.45 13.19
N ARG A 370 -19.81 -30.62 12.92
CA ARG A 370 -18.71 -30.75 11.95
C ARG A 370 -19.08 -30.33 10.53
N PHE A 371 -20.36 -30.46 10.15
CA PHE A 371 -20.82 -30.03 8.83
C PHE A 371 -20.68 -28.50 8.63
N ILE A 372 -20.86 -27.70 9.70
CA ILE A 372 -20.71 -26.23 9.65
C ILE A 372 -19.26 -25.90 9.32
N PHE A 373 -18.32 -26.53 10.00
CA PHE A 373 -16.89 -26.37 9.71
C PHE A 373 -16.57 -26.73 8.26
N HIS A 374 -17.05 -27.88 7.76
CA HIS A 374 -16.82 -28.29 6.37
C HIS A 374 -17.38 -27.29 5.36
N PHE A 375 -18.58 -26.76 5.62
CA PHE A 375 -19.19 -25.75 4.76
C PHE A 375 -18.41 -24.44 4.77
N LEU A 376 -18.14 -23.85 5.95
CA LEU A 376 -17.44 -22.58 6.07
C LEU A 376 -16.02 -22.65 5.52
N HIS A 377 -15.26 -23.69 5.88
CA HIS A 377 -13.89 -23.89 5.38
C HIS A 377 -13.86 -24.06 3.86
N GLY A 378 -14.81 -24.82 3.30
CA GLY A 378 -14.95 -25.00 1.86
C GLY A 378 -15.35 -23.71 1.13
N PHE A 379 -16.35 -23.00 1.64
CA PHE A 379 -16.88 -21.77 1.05
C PHE A 379 -15.84 -20.65 1.04
N PHE A 380 -15.24 -20.35 2.20
CA PHE A 380 -14.23 -19.31 2.28
C PHE A 380 -12.92 -19.68 1.59
N GLY A 381 -12.53 -20.97 1.61
CA GLY A 381 -11.39 -21.47 0.85
C GLY A 381 -11.55 -21.24 -0.65
N PHE A 382 -12.66 -21.69 -1.24
CA PHE A 382 -12.95 -21.47 -2.66
C PHE A 382 -13.17 -19.99 -3.00
N GLY A 383 -13.87 -19.24 -2.15
CA GLY A 383 -14.08 -17.80 -2.32
C GLY A 383 -12.78 -17.01 -2.37
N SER A 384 -11.80 -17.36 -1.52
CA SER A 384 -10.47 -16.72 -1.55
C SER A 384 -9.74 -16.95 -2.89
N TRP A 385 -9.84 -18.16 -3.45
CA TRP A 385 -9.26 -18.50 -4.74
C TRP A 385 -9.91 -17.70 -5.88
N VAL A 386 -11.23 -17.53 -5.87
CA VAL A 386 -11.96 -16.71 -6.87
C VAL A 386 -11.55 -15.23 -6.79
N MET A 387 -11.47 -14.66 -5.58
CA MET A 387 -11.02 -13.28 -5.40
C MET A 387 -9.58 -13.07 -5.87
N ALA A 388 -8.68 -14.01 -5.58
CA ALA A 388 -7.31 -13.97 -6.07
C ALA A 388 -7.23 -14.08 -7.60
N ALA A 389 -8.02 -14.97 -8.21
CA ALA A 389 -8.10 -15.09 -9.66
C ALA A 389 -8.55 -13.78 -10.32
N ALA A 390 -9.55 -13.10 -9.74
CA ALA A 390 -9.98 -11.78 -10.21
C ALA A 390 -8.88 -10.71 -10.06
N ALA A 391 -8.15 -10.69 -8.94
CA ALA A 391 -7.03 -9.77 -8.74
C ALA A 391 -5.90 -9.99 -9.76
N ILE A 392 -5.55 -11.24 -10.07
CA ILE A 392 -4.56 -11.58 -11.09
C ILE A 392 -5.05 -11.18 -12.49
N MET A 393 -6.33 -11.43 -12.80
CA MET A 393 -6.94 -11.00 -14.07
C MET A 393 -6.79 -9.48 -14.28
N ILE A 394 -7.11 -8.69 -13.26
CA ILE A 394 -6.96 -7.22 -13.32
C ILE A 394 -5.52 -6.84 -13.66
N THR A 395 -4.53 -7.54 -13.10
CA THR A 395 -3.11 -7.29 -13.40
C THR A 395 -2.80 -7.59 -14.85
N CYS A 396 -3.23 -8.75 -15.37
CA CYS A 396 -2.99 -9.15 -16.75
C CYS A 396 -3.62 -8.20 -17.77
N VAL A 397 -4.77 -7.59 -17.44
CA VAL A 397 -5.49 -6.70 -18.36
C VAL A 397 -5.02 -5.24 -18.26
N HIS A 398 -4.83 -4.73 -17.04
CA HIS A 398 -4.76 -3.28 -16.81
C HIS A 398 -3.38 -2.75 -16.41
N PHE A 399 -2.39 -3.60 -16.10
CA PHE A 399 -1.10 -3.13 -15.58
C PHE A 399 -0.02 -3.17 -16.67
N GLU A 400 0.15 -2.07 -17.42
CA GLU A 400 1.25 -1.87 -18.36
C GLU A 400 2.37 -1.00 -17.74
N PRO A 401 3.67 -1.21 -18.05
CA PRO A 401 4.32 -2.34 -18.70
C PRO A 401 4.91 -3.30 -17.64
N ARG A 402 4.08 -4.21 -17.10
CA ARG A 402 4.51 -5.16 -16.06
C ARG A 402 4.82 -6.56 -16.60
N PHE A 403 4.70 -6.76 -17.91
CA PHE A 403 4.96 -8.01 -18.62
C PHE A 403 5.80 -7.75 -19.86
N LEU A 404 6.67 -8.70 -20.23
CA LEU A 404 7.36 -8.69 -21.52
C LEU A 404 6.36 -8.67 -22.70
N ASN A 405 5.30 -9.48 -22.60
CA ASN A 405 4.18 -9.50 -23.53
C ASN A 405 2.88 -9.67 -22.73
N ARG A 406 2.08 -8.61 -22.64
CA ARG A 406 0.83 -8.60 -21.87
C ARG A 406 -0.19 -9.58 -22.44
N ASP A 407 -0.36 -9.61 -23.76
CA ASP A 407 -1.38 -10.44 -24.42
C ASP A 407 -1.08 -11.93 -24.27
N ALA A 408 0.20 -12.31 -24.28
CA ALA A 408 0.65 -13.66 -23.95
C ALA A 408 0.36 -14.02 -22.47
N ALA A 409 0.62 -13.10 -21.53
CA ALA A 409 0.31 -13.31 -20.11
C ALA A 409 -1.20 -13.49 -19.88
N LEU A 410 -2.02 -12.66 -20.52
CA LEU A 410 -3.47 -12.77 -20.49
C LEU A 410 -3.95 -14.10 -21.08
N GLY A 411 -3.44 -14.49 -22.26
CA GLY A 411 -3.79 -15.75 -22.90
C GLY A 411 -3.44 -16.97 -22.06
N LEU A 412 -2.26 -17.00 -21.43
CA LEU A 412 -1.86 -18.06 -20.51
C LEU A 412 -2.74 -18.12 -19.26
N PHE A 413 -3.13 -16.96 -18.71
CA PHE A 413 -3.99 -16.92 -17.54
C PHE A 413 -5.42 -17.37 -17.86
N ILE A 414 -5.96 -17.01 -19.03
CA ILE A 414 -7.25 -17.53 -19.51
C ILE A 414 -7.18 -19.04 -19.72
N ALA A 415 -6.11 -19.55 -20.35
CA ALA A 415 -5.93 -20.98 -20.55
C ALA A 415 -5.89 -21.74 -19.21
N PHE A 416 -5.20 -21.19 -18.20
CA PHE A 416 -5.24 -21.68 -16.83
C PHE A 416 -6.67 -21.76 -16.28
N LEU A 417 -7.44 -20.66 -16.32
CA LEU A 417 -8.81 -20.64 -15.80
C LEU A 417 -9.73 -21.63 -16.53
N CYS A 418 -9.62 -21.73 -17.85
CA CYS A 418 -10.39 -22.68 -18.64
C CYS A 418 -10.07 -24.14 -18.26
N VAL A 419 -8.80 -24.52 -18.15
CA VAL A 419 -8.41 -25.89 -17.80
C VAL A 419 -8.83 -26.24 -16.37
N ILE A 420 -8.64 -25.32 -15.41
CA ILE A 420 -9.08 -25.56 -14.03
C ILE A 420 -10.61 -25.64 -13.94
N GLY A 421 -11.33 -24.75 -14.63
CA GLY A 421 -12.79 -24.76 -14.69
C GLY A 421 -13.35 -26.04 -15.30
N LEU A 422 -12.83 -26.47 -16.46
CA LEU A 422 -13.21 -27.73 -17.10
C LEU A 422 -12.89 -28.94 -16.21
N THR A 423 -11.75 -28.91 -15.51
CA THR A 423 -11.37 -29.95 -14.54
C THR A 423 -12.38 -30.04 -13.41
N MET A 424 -12.78 -28.90 -12.83
CA MET A 424 -13.78 -28.85 -11.78
C MET A 424 -15.13 -29.37 -12.29
N ILE A 425 -15.64 -28.83 -13.40
CA ILE A 425 -16.92 -29.22 -13.99
C ILE A 425 -16.94 -30.72 -14.32
N GLY A 426 -15.89 -31.24 -14.96
CA GLY A 426 -15.77 -32.66 -15.29
C GLY A 426 -15.77 -33.55 -14.05
N ASN A 427 -15.08 -33.15 -12.98
CA ASN A 427 -15.06 -33.92 -11.73
C ASN A 427 -16.40 -33.86 -10.97
N GLU A 428 -17.09 -32.72 -10.98
CA GLU A 428 -18.46 -32.62 -10.43
C GLU A 428 -19.43 -33.48 -11.24
N ALA A 429 -19.34 -33.47 -12.58
CA ALA A 429 -20.15 -34.33 -13.45
C ALA A 429 -19.92 -35.82 -13.16
N LEU A 430 -18.65 -36.24 -12.95
CA LEU A 430 -18.34 -37.60 -12.52
C LEU A 430 -18.93 -37.93 -11.14
N MET A 431 -18.93 -36.98 -10.20
CA MET A 431 -19.53 -37.16 -8.87
C MET A 431 -21.05 -37.33 -8.96
N VAL A 432 -21.72 -36.49 -9.76
CA VAL A 432 -23.16 -36.59 -10.03
C VAL A 432 -23.50 -37.89 -10.77
N HIS A 433 -22.67 -38.31 -11.73
CA HIS A 433 -22.86 -39.57 -12.44
C HIS A 433 -22.78 -40.77 -11.50
N GLN A 434 -21.75 -40.83 -10.64
CA GLN A 434 -21.65 -41.87 -9.62
C GLN A 434 -22.86 -41.86 -8.69
N TRP A 435 -23.30 -40.68 -8.23
CA TRP A 435 -24.51 -40.54 -7.41
C TRP A 435 -25.76 -41.06 -8.14
N TRP A 436 -25.94 -40.70 -9.42
CA TRP A 436 -27.09 -41.10 -10.24
C TRP A 436 -27.16 -42.61 -10.45
N GLN A 437 -26.05 -43.26 -10.78
CA GLN A 437 -25.98 -44.72 -10.94
C GLN A 437 -26.38 -45.46 -9.66
N ARG A 438 -26.13 -44.85 -8.49
CA ARG A 438 -26.34 -45.46 -7.16
C ARG A 438 -27.70 -45.16 -6.54
N ARG A 439 -28.55 -44.34 -7.16
CA ARG A 439 -29.84 -43.95 -6.57
C ARG A 439 -30.83 -45.11 -6.37
N HIS A 440 -30.54 -46.28 -6.94
CA HIS A 440 -31.38 -47.48 -6.90
C HIS A 440 -30.72 -48.71 -6.25
N THR A 441 -29.50 -48.61 -5.71
CA THR A 441 -28.81 -49.72 -5.04
C THR A 441 -28.92 -49.62 -3.51
N VAL A 442 -29.43 -50.68 -2.86
CA VAL A 442 -29.87 -50.66 -1.44
C VAL A 442 -28.81 -51.13 -0.42
N VAL A 443 -27.69 -51.74 -0.84
CA VAL A 443 -26.61 -52.26 0.05
C VAL A 443 -25.26 -52.23 -0.71
N SER A 444 -24.08 -51.90 -0.16
CA SER A 444 -23.65 -51.09 0.99
C SER A 444 -22.11 -50.88 0.86
N SER A 445 -21.66 -49.65 1.10
CA SER A 445 -20.26 -49.17 1.18
C SER A 445 -19.44 -49.10 -0.13
N ASP A 446 -19.05 -47.87 -0.50
CA ASP A 446 -18.06 -47.53 -1.55
C ASP A 446 -16.65 -48.14 -1.32
N MET A 447 -16.48 -48.75 -0.15
CA MET A 447 -15.24 -49.12 0.50
C MET A 447 -15.54 -50.37 1.33
N GLU A 448 -15.18 -51.54 0.79
CA GLU A 448 -15.28 -52.80 1.51
C GLU A 448 -14.09 -52.93 2.46
N MET A 449 -14.36 -53.21 3.73
CA MET A 449 -13.31 -53.43 4.72
C MET A 449 -12.96 -54.92 4.76
N ILE A 450 -11.80 -55.28 4.23
CA ILE A 450 -11.30 -56.65 4.19
C ILE A 450 -10.17 -56.79 5.22
N GLN A 451 -10.20 -57.84 6.04
CA GLN A 451 -9.09 -58.16 6.94
C GLN A 451 -8.00 -58.91 6.17
N VAL A 452 -6.81 -58.32 6.07
CA VAL A 452 -5.64 -58.98 5.49
C VAL A 452 -4.54 -59.00 6.55
N ASN A 453 -4.12 -60.21 6.97
CA ASN A 453 -3.12 -60.41 8.02
C ASN A 453 -3.41 -59.67 9.34
N GLY A 454 -4.68 -59.65 9.78
CA GLY A 454 -5.11 -58.98 11.01
C GLY A 454 -5.15 -57.45 10.94
N LYS A 455 -4.96 -56.86 9.75
CA LYS A 455 -5.13 -55.43 9.50
C LYS A 455 -6.33 -55.17 8.62
N THR A 456 -7.15 -54.20 9.02
CA THR A 456 -8.29 -53.72 8.23
C THR A 456 -7.78 -52.98 7.00
N HIS A 457 -8.09 -53.49 5.82
CA HIS A 457 -7.80 -52.86 4.54
C HIS A 457 -9.08 -52.39 3.89
N VAL A 458 -9.07 -51.16 3.37
CA VAL A 458 -10.20 -50.60 2.63
C VAL A 458 -10.01 -50.84 1.15
N THR A 459 -10.94 -51.54 0.50
CA THR A 459 -10.92 -51.82 -0.94
C THR A 459 -12.02 -51.10 -1.69
N VAL A 460 -11.65 -50.47 -2.81
CA VAL A 460 -12.56 -49.70 -3.68
C VAL A 460 -13.05 -50.58 -4.82
N SER A 461 -14.34 -50.50 -5.14
CA SER A 461 -14.98 -51.26 -6.22
C SER A 461 -14.28 -51.06 -7.58
N PRO A 462 -14.33 -52.04 -8.50
CA PRO A 462 -13.68 -51.93 -9.81
C PRO A 462 -14.15 -50.71 -10.63
N GLU A 463 -15.43 -50.37 -10.56
CA GLU A 463 -16.02 -49.20 -11.24
C GLU A 463 -15.48 -47.89 -10.64
N ASN A 464 -15.50 -47.75 -9.31
CA ASN A 464 -14.94 -46.58 -8.62
C ASN A 464 -13.43 -46.46 -8.84
N ARG A 465 -12.71 -47.59 -8.99
CA ARG A 465 -11.28 -47.59 -9.33
C ARG A 465 -11.01 -46.99 -10.69
N LYS A 466 -11.85 -47.27 -11.70
CA LYS A 466 -11.75 -46.66 -13.03
C LYS A 466 -11.98 -45.16 -12.96
N ILE A 467 -13.03 -44.72 -12.26
CA ILE A 467 -13.33 -43.29 -12.08
C ILE A 467 -12.21 -42.58 -11.33
N ASN A 468 -11.68 -43.18 -10.25
CA ASN A 468 -10.55 -42.62 -9.51
C ASN A 468 -9.30 -42.47 -10.37
N ARG A 469 -9.01 -43.42 -11.27
CA ARG A 469 -7.90 -43.28 -12.25
C ARG A 469 -8.13 -42.10 -13.19
N ILE A 470 -9.36 -41.93 -13.72
CA ILE A 470 -9.71 -40.78 -14.55
C ILE A 470 -9.50 -39.48 -13.77
N ARG A 471 -9.98 -39.38 -12.53
CA ARG A 471 -9.78 -38.19 -11.67
C ARG A 471 -8.31 -37.84 -11.50
N VAL A 472 -7.46 -38.85 -11.23
CA VAL A 472 -6.00 -38.63 -11.10
C VAL A 472 -5.41 -38.07 -12.38
N LEU A 473 -5.75 -38.64 -13.54
CA LEU A 473 -5.21 -38.19 -14.83
C LEU A 473 -5.64 -36.75 -15.15
N VAL A 474 -6.92 -36.43 -14.96
CA VAL A 474 -7.44 -35.07 -15.21
C VAL A 474 -6.83 -34.05 -14.25
N VAL A 475 -6.75 -34.36 -12.95
CA VAL A 475 -6.14 -33.45 -11.96
C VAL A 475 -4.63 -33.32 -12.18
N ALA A 476 -3.93 -34.39 -12.59
CA ALA A 476 -2.51 -34.33 -12.92
C ALA A 476 -2.27 -33.44 -14.16
N PHE A 477 -3.07 -33.57 -15.21
CA PHE A 477 -3.02 -32.70 -16.37
C PHE A 477 -3.27 -31.23 -15.98
N ALA A 478 -4.32 -30.97 -15.19
CA ALA A 478 -4.62 -29.64 -14.69
C ALA A 478 -3.48 -29.04 -13.86
N SER A 479 -2.82 -29.87 -13.03
CA SER A 479 -1.65 -29.47 -12.24
C SER A 479 -0.45 -29.12 -13.12
N LEU A 480 -0.20 -29.88 -14.19
CA LEU A 480 0.86 -29.58 -15.16
C LEU A 480 0.60 -28.25 -15.89
N VAL A 481 -0.64 -28.00 -16.32
CA VAL A 481 -1.02 -26.72 -16.94
C VAL A 481 -0.87 -25.57 -15.96
N SER A 482 -1.31 -25.75 -14.71
CA SER A 482 -1.16 -24.80 -13.62
C SER A 482 0.31 -24.42 -13.39
N ILE A 483 1.22 -25.39 -13.29
CA ILE A 483 2.65 -25.16 -13.14
C ILE A 483 3.23 -24.46 -14.38
N GLY A 484 2.94 -24.98 -15.58
CA GLY A 484 3.50 -24.46 -16.83
C GLY A 484 3.10 -23.01 -17.09
N THR A 485 1.82 -22.68 -16.95
CA THR A 485 1.30 -21.32 -17.13
C THR A 485 1.85 -20.35 -16.08
N ALA A 486 1.91 -20.76 -14.80
CA ALA A 486 2.46 -19.94 -13.73
C ALA A 486 3.96 -19.64 -13.91
N VAL A 487 4.75 -20.63 -14.32
CA VAL A 487 6.18 -20.45 -14.60
C VAL A 487 6.38 -19.53 -15.80
N ALA A 488 5.62 -19.71 -16.88
CA ALA A 488 5.70 -18.87 -18.07
C ALA A 488 5.33 -17.41 -17.76
N ILE A 489 4.24 -17.17 -17.01
CA ILE A 489 3.85 -15.82 -16.56
C ILE A 489 4.93 -15.22 -15.66
N SER A 490 5.48 -15.99 -14.72
CA SER A 490 6.55 -15.53 -13.82
C SER A 490 7.81 -15.13 -14.59
N ALA A 491 8.18 -15.90 -15.63
CA ALA A 491 9.32 -15.59 -16.49
C ALA A 491 9.09 -14.27 -17.27
N MET A 492 7.88 -14.04 -17.79
CA MET A 492 7.53 -12.78 -18.46
C MET A 492 7.55 -11.57 -17.52
N ILE A 493 7.13 -11.75 -16.26
CA ILE A 493 7.24 -10.71 -15.23
C ILE A 493 8.72 -10.43 -14.94
N GLY A 494 9.52 -11.47 -14.73
CA GLY A 494 10.96 -11.35 -14.42
C GLY A 494 11.74 -10.64 -15.52
N THR A 495 11.45 -10.95 -16.78
CA THR A 495 12.12 -10.41 -17.97
C THR A 495 11.60 -9.05 -18.44
N ALA A 496 10.48 -8.55 -17.87
CA ALA A 496 9.94 -7.24 -18.20
C ALA A 496 11.00 -6.15 -17.94
N LYS A 497 11.34 -5.36 -18.97
CA LYS A 497 12.23 -4.21 -18.80
C LYS A 497 11.42 -3.01 -18.35
N ARG A 498 12.06 -2.09 -17.64
CA ARG A 498 11.45 -0.77 -17.45
C ARG A 498 11.23 -0.12 -18.80
N PRO A 499 10.18 0.69 -18.95
CA PRO A 499 10.08 1.56 -20.10
C PRO A 499 11.31 2.47 -20.11
N LEU A 500 12.10 2.38 -21.19
CA LEU A 500 13.14 3.35 -21.48
C LEU A 500 12.41 4.69 -21.72
N GLN A 501 12.79 5.72 -20.95
CA GLN A 501 12.25 7.07 -21.12
C GLN A 501 12.72 7.68 -22.44
#